data_AF-A0A923IFG7-F1
#
_entry.id   AF-A0A923IFG7-F1
#
_cell.length_a   1.000
_cell.length_b   1.000
_cell.length_c   1.000
_cell.angle_alpha   90.00
_cell.angle_beta   90.00
_cell.angle_gamma   90.00
#
_symmetry.space_group_name_H-M   'P 1'
#
loop_
_entity.id
_entity.type
_entity.pdbx_description
1 polymer ?
#
loop_
_entity_poly.entity_id
_entity_poly.type
_entity_poly.pdbx_seq_one_letter_code
_entity_poly.pdbx_strand_id
1 'polypeptide(L)'
;MKTASTNSKVNSGDLLRALQPVAAALILLAFAAYLYRPHVFQLGGMKMLIPLSSILAAMGCFVVTRRWISSFGASLLAAAIYGFGPFGLSFIKYHFMAGLCFAAVPWLLCPAVYYHAKSAGGVGKTCLSVLLTCLPFGFIVGLFWMAAHFWAGPLFLMPKNRVLEIADLWGILAPLIFTVKPFAIGFYHLPLLFILMGLFVFAFSGKEMLLVPVLVGIVLSLLGPILDVAPIIWLCFPALFFAVVAGLGLQSFAWAGKADHVWLFICFVAGLLLAGGNYFLGLSCPPRLLYWHTMLLFLGASAAIGCIWILTTLNLRLHWLRWLILFGAAACDLAFIAPKLTDSLF
;
A
#
# COMPACT_ATOMS: atom_id res chain seq x y z
N MET A 1 -5.72 48.29 30.47
CA MET A 1 -5.65 47.44 29.26
C MET A 1 -4.27 46.80 29.21
N LYS A 2 -4.10 45.55 29.67
CA LYS A 2 -2.83 44.81 29.59
C LYS A 2 -2.85 43.95 28.33
N THR A 3 -2.08 44.33 27.32
CA THR A 3 -1.82 43.54 26.12
C THR A 3 -0.91 42.37 26.50
N ALA A 4 -1.49 41.18 26.65
CA ALA A 4 -0.72 39.96 26.83
C ALA A 4 -0.02 39.62 25.50
N SER A 5 1.27 39.93 25.39
CA SER A 5 2.09 39.47 24.26
C SER A 5 2.32 37.95 24.39
N THR A 6 1.46 37.16 23.77
CA THR A 6 1.67 35.72 23.62
C THR A 6 2.78 35.49 22.60
N ASN A 7 4.02 35.51 23.05
CA ASN A 7 5.16 35.00 22.31
C ASN A 7 5.05 33.46 22.27
N SER A 8 4.26 32.93 21.33
CA SER A 8 4.19 31.50 21.08
C SER A 8 5.52 31.06 20.44
N LYS A 9 6.44 30.54 21.25
CA LYS A 9 7.61 29.82 20.75
C LYS A 9 7.08 28.64 19.93
N VAL A 10 7.16 28.75 18.61
CA VAL A 10 6.88 27.64 17.70
C VAL A 10 7.79 26.49 18.11
N ASN A 11 7.19 25.38 18.54
CA ASN A 11 7.93 24.22 18.97
C ASN A 11 8.60 23.61 17.74
N SER A 12 9.92 23.42 17.78
CA SER A 12 10.69 22.86 16.65
C SER A 12 10.16 21.49 16.19
N GLY A 13 9.54 20.74 17.11
CA GLY A 13 8.86 19.48 16.80
C GLY A 13 7.64 19.63 15.88
N ASP A 14 6.89 20.72 15.98
CA ASP A 14 5.71 20.95 15.13
C ASP A 14 6.13 21.32 13.70
N LEU A 15 7.21 22.08 13.56
CA LEU A 15 7.80 22.40 12.26
C LEU A 15 8.32 21.13 11.56
N LEU A 16 9.03 20.26 12.28
CA LEU A 16 9.48 18.97 11.72
C LEU A 16 8.31 18.08 11.27
N ARG A 17 7.21 18.05 12.03
CA ARG A 17 6.00 17.31 11.63
C ARG A 17 5.34 17.90 10.39
N ALA A 18 5.31 19.22 10.26
CA ALA A 18 4.76 19.91 9.09
C ALA A 18 5.61 19.69 7.82
N LEU A 19 6.93 19.48 7.95
CA LEU A 19 7.83 19.21 6.83
C LEU A 19 7.77 17.76 6.31
N GLN A 20 7.30 16.80 7.12
CA GLN A 20 7.25 15.39 6.74
C GLN A 20 6.43 15.12 5.46
N PRO A 21 5.20 15.64 5.29
CA PRO A 21 4.44 15.44 4.05
C PRO A 21 5.14 16.02 2.82
N VAL A 22 5.81 17.17 2.97
CA VAL A 22 6.57 17.80 1.86
C VAL A 22 7.73 16.91 1.45
N ALA A 23 8.51 16.41 2.42
CA ALA A 23 9.61 15.48 2.14
C ALA A 23 9.11 14.19 1.48
N ALA A 24 8.00 13.62 1.98
CA ALA A 24 7.39 12.45 1.38
C ALA A 24 6.95 12.73 -0.08
N ALA A 25 6.29 13.86 -0.34
CA ALA A 25 5.87 14.25 -1.68
C ALA A 25 7.04 14.35 -2.66
N LEU A 26 8.15 14.98 -2.24
CA LEU A 26 9.34 15.11 -3.08
C LEU A 26 9.97 13.75 -3.39
N ILE A 27 10.07 12.85 -2.40
CA ILE A 27 10.62 11.50 -2.61
C ILE A 27 9.72 10.68 -3.53
N LEU A 28 8.40 10.70 -3.32
CA LEU A 28 7.45 9.97 -4.15
C LEU A 28 7.39 10.54 -5.58
N LEU A 29 7.52 11.86 -5.74
CA LEU A 29 7.64 12.52 -7.05
C LEU A 29 8.92 12.11 -7.76
N ALA A 30 10.06 12.09 -7.07
CA ALA A 30 11.32 11.63 -7.63
C ALA A 30 11.25 10.14 -8.04
N PHE A 31 10.60 9.31 -7.22
CA PHE A 31 10.38 7.90 -7.55
C PHE A 31 9.44 7.72 -8.75
N ALA A 32 8.36 8.49 -8.85
CA ALA A 32 7.49 8.50 -10.03
C ALA A 32 8.26 8.96 -11.27
N ALA A 33 9.06 10.02 -11.18
CA ALA A 33 9.88 10.50 -12.29
C ALA A 33 10.85 9.41 -12.76
N TYR A 34 11.51 8.70 -11.83
CA TYR A 34 12.34 7.53 -12.16
C TYR A 34 11.55 6.45 -12.89
N LEU A 35 10.38 6.10 -12.37
CA LEU A 35 9.54 5.00 -12.88
C LEU A 35 8.98 5.26 -14.27
N TYR A 36 8.47 6.47 -14.51
CA TYR A 36 7.77 6.83 -15.73
C TYR A 36 8.67 7.50 -16.78
N ARG A 37 9.95 7.79 -16.45
CA ARG A 37 10.93 8.37 -17.39
C ARG A 37 11.01 7.66 -18.74
N PRO A 38 11.02 6.31 -18.83
CA PRO A 38 11.09 5.61 -20.11
C PRO A 38 9.87 5.87 -21.01
N HIS A 39 8.73 6.24 -20.41
CA HIS A 39 7.42 6.33 -21.06
C HIS A 39 6.93 7.77 -21.28
N VAL A 40 7.76 8.78 -21.03
CA VAL A 40 7.36 10.21 -21.09
C VAL A 40 6.74 10.58 -22.45
N PHE A 41 7.27 10.04 -23.55
CA PHE A 41 6.73 10.29 -24.89
C PHE A 41 5.32 9.70 -25.10
N GLN A 42 4.95 8.66 -24.35
CA GLN A 42 3.62 8.06 -24.40
C GLN A 42 2.62 8.76 -23.47
N LEU A 43 3.11 9.58 -22.53
CA LEU A 43 2.33 10.27 -21.49
C LEU A 43 1.79 11.64 -21.92
N GLY A 44 1.49 11.85 -23.20
CA GLY A 44 0.91 13.11 -23.68
C GLY A 44 -0.52 13.40 -23.17
N GLY A 45 -0.83 14.67 -22.91
CA GLY A 45 -2.18 15.15 -22.56
C GLY A 45 -2.73 14.55 -21.26
N MET A 46 -3.95 13.98 -21.32
CA MET A 46 -4.63 13.41 -20.15
C MET A 46 -3.91 12.18 -19.58
N LYS A 47 -2.98 11.54 -20.32
CA LYS A 47 -2.19 10.41 -19.81
C LYS A 47 -1.22 10.83 -18.70
N MET A 48 -0.87 12.11 -18.57
CA MET A 48 -0.13 12.63 -17.41
C MET A 48 -0.87 12.43 -16.08
N LEU A 49 -2.18 12.17 -16.12
CA LEU A 49 -2.96 11.87 -14.92
C LEU A 49 -2.64 10.49 -14.33
N ILE A 50 -2.01 9.59 -15.10
CA ILE A 50 -1.56 8.29 -14.64
C ILE A 50 -0.50 8.43 -13.53
N PRO A 51 0.70 9.00 -13.78
CA PRO A 51 1.70 9.18 -12.73
C PRO A 51 1.18 10.07 -11.59
N LEU A 52 0.36 11.07 -11.89
CA LEU A 52 -0.26 11.92 -10.88
C LEU A 52 -1.16 11.12 -9.93
N SER A 53 -1.97 10.19 -10.46
CA SER A 53 -2.84 9.35 -9.63
C SER A 53 -2.04 8.45 -8.69
N SER A 54 -0.93 7.86 -9.13
CA SER A 54 -0.03 7.07 -8.29
C SER A 54 0.58 7.89 -7.16
N ILE A 55 1.03 9.12 -7.45
CA ILE A 55 1.57 10.05 -6.45
C ILE A 55 0.49 10.46 -5.45
N LEU A 56 -0.72 10.82 -5.92
CA LEU A 56 -1.82 11.22 -5.06
C LEU A 56 -2.29 10.06 -4.17
N ALA A 57 -2.35 8.84 -4.71
CA ALA A 57 -2.66 7.63 -3.97
C ALA A 57 -1.62 7.39 -2.86
N ALA A 58 -0.33 7.43 -3.20
CA ALA A 58 0.75 7.28 -2.24
C ALA A 58 0.70 8.36 -1.15
N MET A 59 0.53 9.62 -1.53
CA MET A 59 0.44 10.74 -0.58
C MET A 59 -0.75 10.63 0.35
N GLY A 60 -1.93 10.24 -0.15
CA GLY A 60 -3.09 9.97 0.68
C GLY A 60 -2.80 8.85 1.68
N CYS A 61 -2.20 7.74 1.22
CA CYS A 61 -1.80 6.64 2.09
C CYS A 61 -0.76 7.09 3.13
N PHE A 62 0.21 7.93 2.77
CA PHE A 62 1.17 8.50 3.72
C PHE A 62 0.43 9.24 4.83
N VAL A 63 -0.49 10.15 4.49
CA VAL A 63 -1.28 10.91 5.47
C VAL A 63 -2.11 10.00 6.37
N VAL A 64 -2.80 9.00 5.80
CA VAL A 64 -3.58 8.02 6.56
C VAL A 64 -2.70 7.25 7.55
N THR A 65 -1.52 6.78 7.11
CA THR A 65 -0.63 5.97 7.95
C THR A 65 -0.08 6.70 9.17
N ARG A 66 0.08 8.04 9.13
CA ARG A 66 0.57 8.84 10.27
C ARG A 66 -0.28 8.70 11.53
N ARG A 67 -1.53 8.24 11.41
CA ARG A 67 -2.40 7.97 12.57
C ARG A 67 -1.90 6.83 13.45
N TRP A 68 -1.24 5.83 12.86
CA TRP A 68 -0.81 4.59 13.55
C TRP A 68 0.69 4.34 13.49
N ILE A 69 1.38 4.90 12.51
CA ILE A 69 2.81 4.70 12.29
C ILE A 69 3.54 5.99 12.64
N SER A 70 4.40 5.94 13.65
CA SER A 70 5.20 7.08 14.09
C SER A 70 6.42 7.30 13.20
N SER A 71 7.03 6.22 12.66
CA SER A 71 8.22 6.31 11.82
C SER A 71 7.91 6.87 10.43
N PHE A 72 8.68 7.88 10.02
CA PHE A 72 8.59 8.49 8.68
C PHE A 72 8.87 7.44 7.59
N GLY A 73 9.96 6.68 7.71
CA GLY A 73 10.35 5.69 6.70
C GLY A 73 9.33 4.58 6.51
N ALA A 74 8.71 4.11 7.60
CA ALA A 74 7.64 3.12 7.51
C ALA A 74 6.36 3.67 6.87
N SER A 75 5.99 4.92 7.17
CA SER A 75 4.84 5.59 6.54
C SER A 75 5.10 5.83 5.05
N LEU A 76 6.32 6.24 4.69
CA LEU A 76 6.75 6.46 3.32
C LEU A 76 6.76 5.15 2.52
N LEU A 77 7.23 4.05 3.10
CA LEU A 77 7.19 2.76 2.42
C LEU A 77 5.76 2.26 2.23
N ALA A 78 4.90 2.37 3.25
CA ALA A 78 3.48 2.05 3.11
C ALA A 78 2.82 2.84 1.97
N ALA A 79 3.09 4.15 1.91
CA ALA A 79 2.66 5.01 0.82
C ALA A 79 3.15 4.53 -0.55
N ALA A 80 4.44 4.20 -0.65
CA ALA A 80 5.02 3.69 -1.89
C ALA A 80 4.42 2.34 -2.32
N ILE A 81 4.17 1.43 -1.37
CA ILE A 81 3.52 0.14 -1.62
C ILE A 81 2.09 0.34 -2.14
N TYR A 82 1.33 1.29 -1.58
CA TYR A 82 -0.02 1.56 -2.07
C TYR A 82 0.01 2.17 -3.47
N GLY A 83 0.64 3.33 -3.64
CA GLY A 83 0.56 4.08 -4.91
C GLY A 83 1.39 3.53 -6.05
N PHE A 84 2.52 2.88 -5.76
CA PHE A 84 3.42 2.32 -6.77
C PHE A 84 3.50 0.79 -6.74
N GLY A 85 2.77 0.11 -5.85
CA GLY A 85 2.73 -1.36 -5.83
C GLY A 85 2.01 -1.94 -7.05
N PRO A 86 2.06 -3.29 -7.21
CA PRO A 86 1.46 -3.94 -8.37
C PRO A 86 0.00 -3.59 -8.63
N PHE A 87 -0.79 -3.51 -7.55
CA PHE A 87 -2.18 -3.10 -7.62
C PHE A 87 -2.37 -1.67 -8.15
N GLY A 88 -1.62 -0.70 -7.60
CA GLY A 88 -1.70 0.71 -8.02
C GLY A 88 -1.22 0.91 -9.47
N LEU A 89 -0.11 0.27 -9.85
CA LEU A 89 0.43 0.37 -11.21
C LEU A 89 -0.49 -0.28 -12.26
N SER A 90 -1.27 -1.30 -11.90
CA SER A 90 -2.20 -1.94 -12.84
C SER A 90 -3.24 -0.99 -13.43
N PHE A 91 -3.52 0.14 -12.76
CA PHE A 91 -4.42 1.18 -13.29
C PHE A 91 -3.89 1.90 -14.54
N ILE A 92 -2.62 1.73 -14.91
CA ILE A 92 -2.04 2.25 -16.17
C ILE A 92 -2.80 1.71 -17.39
N LYS A 93 -3.31 0.46 -17.33
CA LYS A 93 -4.04 -0.19 -18.44
C LYS A 93 -5.50 0.29 -18.57
N TYR A 94 -6.00 1.11 -17.65
CA TYR A 94 -7.38 1.55 -17.62
C TYR A 94 -7.53 3.05 -17.89
N HIS A 95 -8.78 3.53 -17.93
CA HIS A 95 -9.05 4.94 -18.07
C HIS A 95 -8.48 5.71 -16.86
N PHE A 96 -7.85 6.88 -17.08
CA PHE A 96 -7.18 7.64 -16.02
C PHE A 96 -8.07 8.01 -14.83
N MET A 97 -9.38 8.15 -15.06
CA MET A 97 -10.38 8.36 -13.98
C MET A 97 -10.49 7.16 -13.03
N ALA A 98 -10.23 5.92 -13.48
CA ALA A 98 -10.13 4.77 -12.59
C ALA A 98 -8.93 4.91 -11.64
N GLY A 99 -7.78 5.37 -12.15
CA GLY A 99 -6.61 5.68 -11.34
C GLY A 99 -6.88 6.80 -10.32
N LEU A 100 -7.59 7.87 -10.72
CA LEU A 100 -8.00 8.92 -9.78
C LEU A 100 -9.00 8.41 -8.74
N CYS A 101 -9.88 7.48 -9.10
CA CYS A 101 -10.78 6.82 -8.17
C CYS A 101 -10.01 6.08 -7.08
N PHE A 102 -9.04 5.27 -7.49
CA PHE A 102 -8.09 4.59 -6.60
C PHE A 102 -7.31 5.58 -5.71
N ALA A 103 -6.84 6.69 -6.28
CA ALA A 103 -6.10 7.72 -5.56
C ALA A 103 -6.96 8.43 -4.52
N ALA A 104 -8.25 8.62 -4.77
CA ALA A 104 -9.17 9.31 -3.87
C ALA A 104 -9.44 8.51 -2.59
N VAL A 105 -9.44 7.17 -2.63
CA VAL A 105 -9.79 6.31 -1.49
C VAL A 105 -9.11 6.71 -0.18
N PRO A 106 -7.77 6.80 -0.07
CA PRO A 106 -7.13 7.19 1.18
C PRO A 106 -7.46 8.63 1.61
N TRP A 107 -7.62 9.57 0.67
CA TRP A 107 -7.99 10.96 1.01
C TRP A 107 -9.39 11.07 1.59
N LEU A 108 -10.34 10.32 1.02
CA LEU A 108 -11.72 10.27 1.47
C LEU A 108 -11.87 9.52 2.80
N LEU A 109 -10.90 8.67 3.14
CA LEU A 109 -10.84 8.00 4.44
C LEU A 109 -10.20 8.86 5.53
N CYS A 110 -9.36 9.85 5.20
CA CYS A 110 -8.72 10.75 6.17
C CYS A 110 -9.69 11.38 7.19
N PRO A 111 -10.85 11.94 6.79
CA PRO A 111 -11.82 12.47 7.75
C PRO A 111 -12.23 11.44 8.80
N ALA A 112 -12.53 10.20 8.40
CA ALA A 112 -12.89 9.13 9.35
C ALA A 112 -11.74 8.78 10.29
N VAL A 113 -10.51 8.71 9.77
CA VAL A 113 -9.30 8.32 10.53
C VAL A 113 -8.91 9.35 11.58
N TYR A 114 -9.06 10.64 11.26
CA TYR A 114 -8.71 11.75 12.14
C TYR A 114 -9.89 12.33 12.92
N TYR A 115 -11.09 11.79 12.74
CA TYR A 115 -12.26 12.15 13.55
C TYR A 115 -12.07 11.67 15.00
N HIS A 116 -11.49 12.53 15.83
CA HIS A 116 -11.28 12.27 17.25
C HIS A 116 -12.53 12.65 18.06
N ALA A 117 -13.42 11.69 18.27
CA ALA A 117 -14.53 11.83 19.22
C ALA A 117 -14.00 11.83 20.67
N LYS A 118 -13.44 12.95 21.14
CA LYS A 118 -12.88 13.13 22.50
C LYS A 118 -13.90 13.04 23.64
N SER A 119 -15.17 12.74 23.39
CA SER A 119 -16.21 12.74 24.42
C SER A 119 -17.26 11.66 24.13
N ALA A 120 -17.62 10.91 25.18
CA ALA A 120 -18.35 9.65 25.23
C ALA A 120 -19.53 9.46 24.23
N GLY A 121 -19.55 8.28 23.60
CA GLY A 121 -20.71 7.38 23.55
C GLY A 121 -21.99 7.73 22.77
N GLY A 122 -22.08 8.88 22.10
CA GLY A 122 -23.33 9.25 21.40
C GLY A 122 -23.55 8.46 20.09
N VAL A 123 -24.76 7.90 19.90
CA VAL A 123 -25.20 7.24 18.65
C VAL A 123 -24.92 8.11 17.42
N GLY A 124 -25.14 9.43 17.52
CA GLY A 124 -24.86 10.37 16.42
C GLY A 124 -23.39 10.43 16.00
N LYS A 125 -22.44 10.25 16.93
CA LYS A 125 -21.00 10.26 16.59
C LYS A 125 -20.59 8.96 15.91
N THR A 126 -21.13 7.83 16.35
CA THR A 126 -20.94 6.54 15.67
C THR A 126 -21.52 6.61 14.26
N CYS A 127 -22.74 7.15 14.11
CA CYS A 127 -23.37 7.36 12.80
C CYS A 127 -22.51 8.25 11.89
N LEU A 128 -21.98 9.37 12.40
CA LEU A 128 -21.08 10.22 11.63
C LEU A 128 -19.77 9.51 11.26
N SER A 129 -19.15 8.75 12.17
CA SER A 129 -17.95 7.97 11.88
C SER A 129 -18.21 6.92 10.79
N VAL A 130 -19.35 6.24 10.84
CA VAL A 130 -19.78 5.29 9.80
C VAL A 130 -19.99 6.03 8.49
N LEU A 131 -20.68 7.17 8.49
CA LEU A 131 -20.91 7.98 7.29
C LEU A 131 -19.59 8.44 6.64
N LEU A 132 -18.64 8.94 7.44
CA LEU A 132 -17.31 9.32 6.97
C LEU A 132 -16.52 8.11 6.43
N THR A 133 -16.71 6.92 7.00
CA THR A 133 -16.08 5.68 6.51
C THR A 133 -16.71 5.19 5.20
N CYS A 134 -18.01 5.46 4.99
CA CYS A 134 -18.74 5.15 3.77
C CYS A 134 -18.44 6.13 2.61
N LEU A 135 -17.81 7.28 2.90
CA LEU A 135 -17.50 8.31 1.91
C LEU A 135 -16.72 7.79 0.69
N PRO A 136 -15.61 7.03 0.82
CA PRO A 136 -14.93 6.44 -0.33
C PRO A 136 -15.81 5.47 -1.15
N PHE A 137 -16.71 4.71 -0.51
CA PHE A 137 -17.64 3.82 -1.21
C PHE A 137 -18.63 4.62 -2.06
N GLY A 138 -19.25 5.65 -1.47
CA GLY A 138 -20.17 6.54 -2.18
C GLY A 138 -19.50 7.25 -3.36
N PHE A 139 -18.24 7.67 -3.21
CA PHE A 139 -17.48 8.28 -4.28
C PHE A 139 -17.20 7.32 -5.45
N ILE A 140 -16.79 6.08 -5.17
CA ILE A 140 -16.59 5.05 -6.19
C ILE A 140 -17.89 4.82 -6.96
N VAL A 141 -19.01 4.60 -6.26
CA VAL A 141 -20.32 4.40 -6.88
C VAL A 141 -20.71 5.61 -7.73
N GLY A 142 -20.63 6.81 -7.17
CA GLY A 142 -21.00 8.04 -7.87
C GLY A 142 -20.18 8.25 -9.15
N LEU A 143 -18.87 8.01 -9.10
CA LEU A 143 -18.00 8.18 -10.27
C LEU A 143 -18.31 7.18 -11.38
N PHE A 144 -18.44 5.89 -11.05
CA PHE A 144 -18.79 4.85 -12.04
C PHE A 144 -20.20 5.04 -12.59
N TRP A 145 -21.15 5.42 -11.73
CA TRP A 145 -22.52 5.74 -12.15
C TRP A 145 -22.53 6.93 -13.11
N MET A 146 -21.86 8.05 -12.79
CA MET A 146 -21.76 9.20 -13.68
C MET A 146 -21.11 8.83 -15.03
N ALA A 147 -20.03 8.05 -15.01
CA ALA A 147 -19.32 7.60 -16.21
C ALA A 147 -20.15 6.65 -17.10
N ALA A 148 -21.11 5.93 -16.52
CA ALA A 148 -22.00 5.03 -17.26
C ALA A 148 -23.12 5.76 -18.03
N HIS A 149 -23.43 7.02 -17.69
CA HIS A 149 -24.54 7.75 -18.31
C HIS A 149 -24.13 8.47 -19.61
N PHE A 150 -25.03 8.43 -20.59
CA PHE A 150 -24.79 8.95 -21.95
C PHE A 150 -24.45 10.44 -22.04
N TRP A 151 -24.90 11.27 -21.09
CA TRP A 151 -24.67 12.72 -21.12
C TRP A 151 -23.21 13.12 -20.87
N ALA A 152 -22.42 12.25 -20.21
CA ALA A 152 -20.98 12.41 -20.06
C ALA A 152 -20.18 11.73 -21.19
N GLY A 153 -20.87 11.07 -22.13
CA GLY A 153 -20.33 10.00 -22.98
C GLY A 153 -20.08 8.74 -22.13
N PRO A 154 -20.41 7.52 -22.62
CA PRO A 154 -20.12 6.30 -21.86
C PRO A 154 -18.60 6.14 -21.71
N LEU A 155 -18.07 6.61 -20.59
CA LEU A 155 -16.67 6.50 -20.24
C LEU A 155 -16.47 5.11 -19.63
N PHE A 156 -15.85 4.22 -20.40
CA PHE A 156 -15.53 2.89 -19.92
C PHE A 156 -14.32 2.97 -18.98
N LEU A 157 -14.60 3.17 -17.69
CA LEU A 157 -13.54 3.32 -16.69
C LEU A 157 -12.72 2.03 -16.54
N MET A 158 -13.40 0.89 -16.45
CA MET A 158 -12.81 -0.42 -16.24
C MET A 158 -13.77 -1.53 -16.74
N PRO A 159 -13.25 -2.73 -17.09
CA PRO A 159 -14.09 -3.87 -17.44
C PRO A 159 -14.97 -4.33 -16.28
N LYS A 160 -16.30 -4.30 -16.50
CA LYS A 160 -17.30 -4.76 -15.52
C LYS A 160 -17.21 -6.28 -15.28
N ASN A 161 -16.91 -7.05 -16.32
CA ASN A 161 -16.84 -8.52 -16.25
C ASN A 161 -15.58 -9.05 -15.53
N ARG A 162 -14.67 -8.18 -15.09
CA ARG A 162 -13.46 -8.62 -14.40
C ARG A 162 -13.74 -8.74 -12.90
N VAL A 163 -14.01 -9.97 -12.47
CA VAL A 163 -14.16 -10.37 -11.06
C VAL A 163 -12.82 -10.86 -10.52
N LEU A 164 -12.61 -10.79 -9.21
CA LEU A 164 -11.46 -11.41 -8.56
C LEU A 164 -11.51 -12.93 -8.72
N GLU A 165 -10.58 -13.50 -9.48
CA GLU A 165 -10.39 -14.95 -9.57
C GLU A 165 -9.42 -15.44 -8.50
N ILE A 166 -9.63 -16.66 -7.97
CA ILE A 166 -8.66 -17.31 -7.08
C ILE A 166 -7.28 -17.40 -7.75
N ALA A 167 -7.27 -17.56 -9.08
CA ALA A 167 -6.06 -17.57 -9.89
C ALA A 167 -5.27 -16.25 -9.83
N ASP A 168 -5.90 -15.13 -9.48
CA ASP A 168 -5.26 -13.84 -9.32
C ASP A 168 -4.56 -13.70 -7.95
N LEU A 169 -4.98 -14.47 -6.95
CA LEU A 169 -4.31 -14.51 -5.63
C LEU A 169 -2.93 -15.16 -5.70
N TRP A 170 -2.63 -15.95 -6.73
CA TRP A 170 -1.26 -16.45 -6.98
C TRP A 170 -0.23 -15.31 -7.14
N GLY A 171 -0.67 -14.09 -7.46
CA GLY A 171 0.22 -12.93 -7.56
C GLY A 171 0.80 -12.47 -6.24
N ILE A 172 0.19 -12.90 -5.13
CA ILE A 172 0.74 -12.75 -3.79
C ILE A 172 1.96 -13.66 -3.60
N LEU A 173 1.95 -14.86 -4.20
CA LEU A 173 3.03 -15.85 -4.05
C LEU A 173 4.16 -15.68 -5.07
N ALA A 174 3.84 -15.17 -6.26
CA ALA A 174 4.82 -14.92 -7.32
C ALA A 174 4.58 -13.57 -8.04
N PRO A 175 4.95 -12.44 -7.41
CA PRO A 175 4.60 -11.10 -7.90
C PRO A 175 5.07 -10.80 -9.34
N LEU A 176 6.22 -11.33 -9.76
CA LEU A 176 6.81 -11.06 -11.07
C LEU A 176 6.08 -11.73 -12.24
N ILE A 177 5.32 -12.79 -12.00
CA ILE A 177 4.66 -13.57 -13.06
C ILE A 177 3.45 -12.82 -13.62
N PHE A 178 2.88 -11.94 -12.81
CA PHE A 178 1.71 -11.17 -13.16
C PHE A 178 2.00 -10.00 -14.09
N THR A 179 3.26 -9.79 -14.49
CA THR A 179 3.62 -8.91 -15.62
C THR A 179 2.94 -9.32 -16.93
N VAL A 180 2.41 -10.54 -17.03
CA VAL A 180 1.68 -11.04 -18.21
C VAL A 180 0.18 -10.73 -18.16
N LYS A 181 -0.40 -10.48 -16.98
CA LYS A 181 -1.83 -10.20 -16.85
C LYS A 181 -2.11 -8.69 -16.96
N PRO A 182 -3.29 -8.29 -17.47
CA PRO A 182 -3.68 -6.87 -17.52
C PRO A 182 -3.88 -6.26 -16.13
N PHE A 183 -4.00 -7.10 -15.09
CA PHE A 183 -4.19 -6.69 -13.71
C PHE A 183 -3.35 -7.57 -12.78
N ALA A 184 -2.50 -6.94 -11.97
CA ALA A 184 -1.64 -7.60 -11.01
C ALA A 184 -2.12 -7.31 -9.58
N ILE A 185 -2.60 -8.36 -8.91
CA ILE A 185 -2.92 -8.32 -7.48
C ILE A 185 -1.72 -8.87 -6.73
N GLY A 186 -1.12 -8.05 -5.88
CA GLY A 186 0.01 -8.48 -5.09
C GLY A 186 0.77 -7.34 -4.44
N PHE A 187 1.77 -7.73 -3.66
CA PHE A 187 2.73 -6.86 -3.03
C PHE A 187 4.13 -7.33 -3.43
N TYR A 188 5.14 -6.47 -3.25
CA TYR A 188 6.52 -6.90 -3.44
C TYR A 188 6.95 -7.90 -2.36
N HIS A 189 8.04 -8.61 -2.60
CA HIS A 189 8.51 -9.75 -1.81
C HIS A 189 8.72 -9.38 -0.34
N LEU A 190 9.45 -8.30 -0.06
CA LEU A 190 9.74 -7.88 1.30
C LEU A 190 8.52 -7.25 1.99
N PRO A 191 7.72 -6.37 1.35
CA PRO A 191 6.42 -5.92 1.85
C PRO A 191 5.48 -7.05 2.29
N LEU A 192 5.46 -8.21 1.63
CA LEU A 192 4.66 -9.36 2.09
C LEU A 192 5.06 -9.84 3.48
N LEU A 193 6.37 -9.91 3.74
CA LEU A 193 6.89 -10.30 5.06
C LEU A 193 6.63 -9.20 6.10
N PHE A 194 6.62 -7.93 5.67
CA PHE A 194 6.18 -6.82 6.51
C PHE A 194 4.69 -6.91 6.84
N ILE A 195 3.84 -7.28 5.88
CA ILE A 195 2.42 -7.51 6.13
C ILE A 195 2.25 -8.62 7.17
N LEU A 196 2.97 -9.73 7.06
CA LEU A 196 2.89 -10.83 8.03
C LEU A 196 3.21 -10.36 9.46
N MET A 197 4.32 -9.65 9.64
CA MET A 197 4.68 -9.06 10.95
C MET A 197 3.65 -8.03 11.42
N GLY A 198 3.17 -7.19 10.51
CA GLY A 198 2.15 -6.21 10.79
C GLY A 198 0.84 -6.84 11.22
N LEU A 199 0.44 -7.97 10.64
CA LEU A 199 -0.76 -8.72 11.01
C LEU A 199 -0.65 -9.27 12.43
N PHE A 200 0.51 -9.79 12.84
CA PHE A 200 0.71 -10.20 14.24
C PHE A 200 0.46 -9.02 15.19
N VAL A 201 1.09 -7.87 14.93
CA VAL A 201 0.94 -6.68 15.77
C VAL A 201 -0.48 -6.13 15.73
N PHE A 202 -1.12 -6.17 14.56
CA PHE A 202 -2.50 -5.72 14.38
C PHE A 202 -3.49 -6.58 15.16
N ALA A 203 -3.33 -7.91 15.13
CA ALA A 203 -4.17 -8.85 15.86
C ALA A 203 -4.18 -8.58 17.37
N PHE A 204 -3.04 -8.15 17.94
CA PHE A 204 -2.94 -7.78 19.35
C PHE A 204 -3.35 -6.33 19.66
N SER A 205 -3.70 -5.52 18.65
CA SER A 205 -3.99 -4.09 18.84
C SER A 205 -5.45 -3.76 19.18
N GLY A 206 -6.37 -4.72 19.09
CA GLY A 206 -7.80 -4.54 19.39
C GLY A 206 -8.55 -3.60 18.44
N LYS A 207 -8.04 -3.40 17.22
CA LYS A 207 -8.57 -2.43 16.23
C LYS A 207 -9.46 -3.08 15.17
N GLU A 208 -10.34 -3.97 15.59
CA GLU A 208 -11.18 -4.80 14.70
C GLU A 208 -12.06 -3.97 13.75
N MET A 209 -12.50 -2.78 14.16
CA MET A 209 -13.32 -1.91 13.30
C MET A 209 -12.63 -1.50 11.99
N LEU A 210 -11.29 -1.49 11.94
CA LEU A 210 -10.56 -1.20 10.69
C LEU A 210 -10.68 -2.33 9.66
N LEU A 211 -11.10 -3.53 10.07
CA LEU A 211 -11.34 -4.65 9.17
C LEU A 211 -12.68 -4.55 8.44
N VAL A 212 -13.65 -3.77 8.93
CA VAL A 212 -14.97 -3.71 8.31
C VAL A 212 -14.91 -3.22 6.86
N PRO A 213 -14.27 -2.08 6.51
CA PRO A 213 -14.16 -1.66 5.11
C PRO A 213 -13.37 -2.65 4.24
N VAL A 214 -12.40 -3.34 4.85
CA VAL A 214 -11.57 -4.35 4.18
C VAL A 214 -12.40 -5.55 3.77
N LEU A 215 -13.18 -6.10 4.72
CA LEU A 215 -14.06 -7.24 4.47
C LEU A 215 -15.14 -6.88 3.45
N VAL A 216 -15.75 -5.70 3.56
CA VAL A 216 -16.73 -5.23 2.58
C VAL A 216 -16.10 -5.10 1.20
N GLY A 217 -14.90 -4.51 1.09
CA GLY A 217 -14.19 -4.41 -0.19
C GLY A 217 -13.87 -5.77 -0.81
N ILE A 218 -13.42 -6.75 0.00
CA ILE A 218 -13.16 -8.13 -0.45
C ILE A 218 -14.46 -8.77 -0.96
N VAL A 219 -15.54 -8.74 -0.17
CA VAL A 219 -16.83 -9.30 -0.58
C VAL A 219 -17.32 -8.67 -1.88
N LEU A 220 -17.31 -7.33 -1.98
CA LEU A 220 -17.75 -6.62 -3.19
C LEU A 220 -16.88 -6.93 -4.42
N SER A 221 -15.59 -7.25 -4.24
CA SER A 221 -14.69 -7.65 -5.35
C SER A 221 -14.91 -9.07 -5.87
N LEU A 222 -15.52 -9.92 -5.06
CA LEU A 222 -15.92 -11.28 -5.43
C LEU A 222 -17.33 -11.33 -6.04
N LEU A 223 -18.14 -10.31 -5.75
CA LEU A 223 -19.45 -10.16 -6.37
C LEU A 223 -19.31 -9.63 -7.80
N GLY A 224 -20.33 -9.88 -8.63
CA GLY A 224 -20.44 -9.25 -9.95
C GLY A 224 -20.59 -7.73 -9.84
N PRO A 225 -20.68 -7.01 -10.98
CA PRO A 225 -20.85 -5.55 -10.97
C PRO A 225 -22.06 -5.13 -10.13
N ILE A 226 -21.84 -4.24 -9.16
CA ILE A 226 -22.90 -3.66 -8.33
C ILE A 226 -22.97 -2.17 -8.68
N LEU A 227 -24.15 -1.68 -9.08
CA LEU A 227 -24.36 -0.28 -9.48
C LEU A 227 -23.37 0.18 -10.56
N ASP A 228 -23.11 -0.67 -11.56
CA ASP A 228 -22.14 -0.45 -12.65
C ASP A 228 -20.67 -0.31 -12.23
N VAL A 229 -20.35 -0.50 -10.96
CA VAL A 229 -18.98 -0.49 -10.44
C VAL A 229 -18.27 -1.79 -10.82
N ALA A 230 -17.07 -1.68 -11.42
CA ALA A 230 -16.24 -2.83 -11.73
C ALA A 230 -15.73 -3.51 -10.43
N PRO A 231 -15.93 -4.82 -10.22
CA PRO A 231 -15.66 -5.49 -8.94
C PRO A 231 -14.24 -5.27 -8.40
N ILE A 232 -13.24 -5.27 -9.27
CA ILE A 232 -11.84 -5.11 -8.88
C ILE A 232 -11.54 -3.76 -8.19
N ILE A 233 -12.27 -2.68 -8.45
CA ILE A 233 -11.99 -1.38 -7.78
C ILE A 233 -12.20 -1.49 -6.27
N TRP A 234 -13.05 -2.41 -5.80
CA TRP A 234 -13.27 -2.63 -4.37
C TRP A 234 -12.03 -3.15 -3.65
N LEU A 235 -11.04 -3.68 -4.37
CA LEU A 235 -9.75 -4.07 -3.81
C LEU A 235 -8.87 -2.89 -3.37
N CYS A 236 -9.23 -1.64 -3.69
CA CYS A 236 -8.53 -0.47 -3.15
C CYS A 236 -8.54 -0.46 -1.61
N PHE A 237 -9.61 -0.94 -0.98
CA PHE A 237 -9.73 -1.02 0.49
C PHE A 237 -8.76 -2.03 1.13
N PRO A 238 -8.76 -3.33 0.76
CA PRO A 238 -7.77 -4.27 1.25
C PRO A 238 -6.34 -3.88 0.87
N ALA A 239 -6.11 -3.35 -0.34
CA ALA A 239 -4.78 -2.87 -0.74
C ALA A 239 -4.27 -1.74 0.17
N LEU A 240 -5.12 -0.76 0.50
CA LEU A 240 -4.79 0.32 1.44
C LEU A 240 -4.50 -0.23 2.83
N PHE A 241 -5.36 -1.12 3.34
CA PHE A 241 -5.16 -1.74 4.65
C PHE A 241 -3.84 -2.51 4.73
N PHE A 242 -3.56 -3.38 3.77
CA PHE A 242 -2.31 -4.14 3.75
C PHE A 242 -1.09 -3.25 3.57
N ALA A 243 -1.17 -2.14 2.83
CA ALA A 243 -0.10 -1.15 2.78
C ALA A 243 0.18 -0.51 4.16
N VAL A 244 -0.88 -0.14 4.89
CA VAL A 244 -0.76 0.37 6.28
C VAL A 244 -0.16 -0.70 7.20
N VAL A 245 -0.62 -1.94 7.10
CA VAL A 245 -0.12 -3.07 7.88
C VAL A 245 1.35 -3.37 7.54
N ALA A 246 1.76 -3.25 6.27
CA ALA A 246 3.16 -3.38 5.87
C ALA A 246 4.04 -2.32 6.55
N GLY A 247 3.59 -1.06 6.59
CA GLY A 247 4.31 -0.02 7.31
C GLY A 247 4.41 -0.30 8.81
N LEU A 248 3.31 -0.78 9.42
CA LEU A 248 3.30 -1.20 10.83
C LEU A 248 4.33 -2.32 11.07
N GLY A 249 4.35 -3.33 10.20
CA GLY A 249 5.30 -4.43 10.26
C GLY A 249 6.75 -3.98 10.13
N LEU A 250 7.06 -3.09 9.19
CA LEU A 250 8.40 -2.51 9.05
C LEU A 250 8.83 -1.77 10.32
N GLN A 251 7.95 -0.94 10.90
CA GLN A 251 8.24 -0.27 12.16
C GLN A 251 8.50 -1.28 13.30
N SER A 252 7.71 -2.35 13.36
CA SER A 252 7.85 -3.41 14.36
C SER A 252 9.14 -4.22 14.17
N PHE A 253 9.55 -4.54 12.93
CA PHE A 253 10.85 -5.15 12.66
C PHE A 253 12.01 -4.28 13.15
N ALA A 254 11.96 -2.98 12.88
CA ALA A 254 13.02 -2.06 13.28
C ALA A 254 13.11 -1.88 14.82
N TRP A 255 12.00 -2.05 15.53
CA TRP A 255 11.89 -1.84 16.98
C TRP A 255 11.83 -3.13 17.80
N ALA A 256 11.84 -4.30 17.16
CA ALA A 256 11.72 -5.60 17.81
C ALA A 256 12.73 -5.77 18.97
N GLY A 257 12.22 -6.11 20.15
CA GLY A 257 13.05 -6.44 21.32
C GLY A 257 13.36 -7.93 21.38
N LYS A 258 14.15 -8.35 22.39
CA LYS A 258 14.45 -9.77 22.62
C LYS A 258 13.17 -10.62 22.78
N ALA A 259 12.08 -10.04 23.30
CA ALA A 259 10.79 -10.74 23.42
C ALA A 259 10.17 -11.11 22.05
N ASP A 260 10.50 -10.37 20.99
CA ASP A 260 9.87 -10.51 19.67
C ASP A 260 10.63 -11.47 18.74
N HIS A 261 11.71 -12.10 19.21
CA HIS A 261 12.58 -12.95 18.38
C HIS A 261 11.85 -14.13 17.73
N VAL A 262 10.81 -14.67 18.37
CA VAL A 262 9.99 -15.75 17.79
C VAL A 262 9.22 -15.27 16.57
N TRP A 263 8.61 -14.09 16.64
CA TRP A 263 7.86 -13.51 15.52
C TRP A 263 8.78 -13.18 14.34
N LEU A 264 9.98 -12.67 14.62
CA LEU A 264 11.02 -12.46 13.62
C LEU A 264 11.43 -13.77 12.94
N PHE A 265 11.61 -14.83 13.73
CA PHE A 265 11.98 -16.15 13.21
C PHE A 265 10.87 -16.73 12.32
N ILE A 266 9.61 -16.60 12.71
CA ILE A 266 8.47 -17.03 11.87
C ILE A 266 8.48 -16.30 10.52
N CYS A 267 8.70 -14.98 10.51
CA CYS A 267 8.77 -14.20 9.28
C CYS A 267 9.98 -14.59 8.41
N PHE A 268 11.13 -14.88 9.04
CA PHE A 268 12.32 -15.38 8.36
C PHE A 268 12.05 -16.73 7.67
N VAL A 269 11.48 -17.69 8.41
CA VAL A 269 11.13 -19.02 7.88
C VAL A 269 10.07 -18.89 6.77
N ALA A 270 9.06 -18.04 6.94
CA ALA A 270 8.06 -17.80 5.91
C ALA A 270 8.69 -17.29 4.60
N GLY A 271 9.65 -16.37 4.68
CA GLY A 271 10.40 -15.90 3.52
C GLY A 271 11.20 -17.03 2.83
N LEU A 272 11.85 -17.90 3.61
CA LEU A 272 12.58 -19.06 3.06
C LEU A 272 11.64 -20.06 2.38
N LEU A 273 10.45 -20.30 2.96
CA LEU A 273 9.44 -21.17 2.37
C LEU A 273 8.90 -20.58 1.05
N LEU A 274 8.65 -19.26 0.99
CA LEU A 274 8.24 -18.59 -0.24
C LEU A 274 9.34 -18.64 -1.31
N ALA A 275 10.61 -18.49 -0.92
CA ALA A 275 11.75 -18.66 -1.82
C ALA A 275 11.81 -20.11 -2.35
N GLY A 276 11.77 -21.11 -1.47
CA GLY A 276 11.79 -22.52 -1.84
C GLY A 276 10.60 -22.92 -2.73
N GLY A 277 9.39 -22.46 -2.41
CA GLY A 277 8.20 -22.68 -3.23
C GLY A 277 8.37 -22.13 -4.65
N ASN A 278 8.90 -20.91 -4.79
CA ASN A 278 9.19 -20.33 -6.10
C ASN A 278 10.31 -21.06 -6.85
N TYR A 279 11.31 -21.60 -6.16
CA TYR A 279 12.31 -22.48 -6.77
C TYR A 279 11.67 -23.73 -7.39
N PHE A 280 10.83 -24.45 -6.64
CA PHE A 280 10.15 -25.65 -7.14
C PHE A 280 9.16 -25.35 -8.26
N LEU A 281 8.41 -24.25 -8.16
CA LEU A 281 7.54 -23.80 -9.24
C LEU A 281 8.34 -23.44 -10.49
N GLY A 282 9.52 -22.83 -10.34
CA GLY A 282 10.42 -22.58 -11.47
C GLY A 282 10.84 -23.86 -12.19
N LEU A 283 11.15 -24.93 -11.45
CA LEU A 283 11.48 -26.22 -12.08
C LEU A 283 10.32 -26.78 -12.92
N SER A 284 9.08 -26.54 -12.46
CA SER A 284 7.87 -27.19 -12.96
C SER A 284 7.09 -26.36 -13.99
N CYS A 285 7.20 -25.03 -13.97
CA CYS A 285 6.31 -24.13 -14.70
C CYS A 285 7.07 -23.08 -15.55
N PRO A 286 6.73 -22.89 -16.83
CA PRO A 286 7.17 -21.72 -17.59
C PRO A 286 6.33 -20.46 -17.22
N PRO A 287 6.87 -19.23 -17.35
CA PRO A 287 8.23 -18.90 -17.73
C PRO A 287 9.19 -19.04 -16.55
N ARG A 288 10.17 -19.92 -16.72
CA ARG A 288 11.13 -20.30 -15.68
C ARG A 288 11.77 -19.07 -15.03
N LEU A 289 12.41 -18.24 -15.83
CA LEU A 289 13.19 -17.09 -15.37
C LEU A 289 12.48 -16.19 -14.33
N LEU A 290 11.16 -15.96 -14.45
CA LEU A 290 10.41 -15.11 -13.50
C LEU A 290 10.33 -15.71 -12.09
N TYR A 291 10.17 -17.02 -11.98
CA TYR A 291 10.18 -17.73 -10.69
C TYR A 291 11.55 -17.66 -10.01
N TRP A 292 12.65 -17.77 -10.77
CA TRP A 292 14.00 -17.66 -10.19
C TRP A 292 14.29 -16.24 -9.68
N HIS A 293 13.86 -15.20 -10.40
CA HIS A 293 13.99 -13.83 -9.90
C HIS A 293 13.16 -13.61 -8.63
N THR A 294 11.93 -14.14 -8.59
CA THR A 294 11.06 -14.11 -7.41
C THR A 294 11.71 -14.82 -6.22
N MET A 295 12.28 -16.00 -6.46
CA MET A 295 13.03 -16.78 -5.46
C MET A 295 14.20 -15.97 -4.90
N LEU A 296 15.02 -15.34 -5.75
CA LEU A 296 16.17 -14.54 -5.32
C LEU A 296 15.75 -13.35 -4.47
N LEU A 297 14.65 -12.69 -4.81
CA LEU A 297 14.14 -11.55 -4.06
C LEU A 297 13.57 -11.98 -2.70
N PHE A 298 12.84 -13.10 -2.62
CA PHE A 298 12.44 -13.67 -1.33
C PHE A 298 13.63 -14.14 -0.49
N LEU A 299 14.67 -14.69 -1.11
CA LEU A 299 15.90 -15.08 -0.41
C LEU A 299 16.61 -13.85 0.17
N GLY A 300 16.72 -12.76 -0.62
CA GLY A 300 17.26 -11.48 -0.15
C GLY A 300 16.42 -10.86 0.98
N ALA A 301 15.09 -10.90 0.86
CA ALA A 301 14.16 -10.46 1.90
C ALA A 301 14.32 -11.27 3.19
N SER A 302 14.45 -12.59 3.07
CA SER A 302 14.69 -13.50 4.19
C SER A 302 16.04 -13.23 4.84
N ALA A 303 17.09 -13.02 4.05
CA ALA A 303 18.41 -12.67 4.58
C ALA A 303 18.36 -11.35 5.39
N ALA A 304 17.68 -10.32 4.88
CA ALA A 304 17.49 -9.06 5.60
C ALA A 304 16.79 -9.29 6.95
N ILE A 305 15.68 -10.03 6.98
CA ILE A 305 14.95 -10.35 8.22
C ILE A 305 15.79 -11.23 9.16
N GLY A 306 16.53 -12.21 8.62
CA GLY A 306 17.44 -13.07 9.37
C GLY A 306 18.53 -12.27 10.07
N CYS A 307 19.09 -11.24 9.42
CA CYS A 307 20.01 -10.30 10.06
C CYS A 307 19.35 -9.57 11.23
N ILE A 308 18.11 -9.07 11.07
CA ILE A 308 17.37 -8.43 12.17
C ILE A 308 17.09 -9.42 13.32
N TRP A 309 16.74 -10.65 13.00
CA TRP A 309 16.54 -11.72 13.97
C TRP A 309 17.82 -12.00 14.76
N ILE A 310 18.97 -12.16 14.10
CA ILE A 310 20.27 -12.36 14.77
C ILE A 310 20.60 -11.17 15.68
N LEU A 311 20.49 -9.94 15.17
CA LEU A 311 20.71 -8.73 15.98
C LEU A 311 19.80 -8.68 17.21
N THR A 312 18.56 -9.15 17.09
CA THR A 312 17.57 -9.16 18.17
C THR A 312 17.85 -10.26 19.19
N THR A 313 18.24 -11.45 18.74
CA THR A 313 18.64 -12.59 19.60
C THR A 313 19.89 -12.25 20.42
N LEU A 314 20.85 -11.55 19.80
CA LEU A 314 22.05 -11.02 20.47
C LEU A 314 21.76 -9.77 21.33
N ASN A 315 20.51 -9.30 21.37
CA ASN A 315 20.08 -8.10 22.10
C ASN A 315 20.86 -6.81 21.72
N LEU A 316 21.32 -6.73 20.46
CA LEU A 316 22.02 -5.56 19.92
C LEU A 316 21.00 -4.49 19.52
N ARG A 317 21.05 -3.33 20.19
CA ARG A 317 20.14 -2.19 19.97
C ARG A 317 20.62 -1.23 18.88
N LEU A 318 21.10 -1.78 17.76
CA LEU A 318 21.60 -1.00 16.62
C LEU A 318 20.44 -0.51 15.72
N HIS A 319 19.59 0.39 16.24
CA HIS A 319 18.37 0.81 15.55
C HIS A 319 18.62 1.38 14.15
N TRP A 320 19.67 2.18 13.97
CA TRP A 320 20.02 2.76 12.67
C TRP A 320 20.32 1.68 11.63
N LEU A 321 21.07 0.64 12.02
CA LEU A 321 21.47 -0.46 11.14
C LEU A 321 20.25 -1.28 10.73
N ARG A 322 19.33 -1.51 11.67
CA ARG A 322 18.06 -2.22 11.38
C ARG A 322 17.24 -1.48 10.34
N TRP A 323 17.08 -0.16 10.50
CA TRP A 323 16.39 0.68 9.52
C TRP A 323 17.11 0.66 8.17
N LEU A 324 18.43 0.77 8.14
CA LEU A 324 19.20 0.74 6.90
C LEU A 324 19.02 -0.58 6.14
N ILE A 325 19.13 -1.72 6.84
CA ILE A 325 18.95 -3.06 6.25
C ILE A 325 17.53 -3.21 5.69
N LEU A 326 16.51 -2.92 6.50
CA LEU A 326 15.11 -3.15 6.12
C LEU A 326 14.64 -2.19 5.04
N PHE A 327 14.92 -0.89 5.19
CA PHE A 327 14.51 0.13 4.23
C PHE A 327 15.31 0.02 2.94
N GLY A 328 16.63 -0.26 3.02
CA GLY A 328 17.47 -0.50 1.86
C GLY A 328 16.98 -1.71 1.05
N ALA A 329 16.72 -2.84 1.70
CA ALA A 329 16.19 -4.02 1.05
C ALA A 329 14.82 -3.76 0.41
N ALA A 330 13.93 -3.03 1.09
CA ALA A 330 12.60 -2.68 0.56
C ALA A 330 12.69 -1.73 -0.64
N ALA A 331 13.57 -0.74 -0.58
CA ALA A 331 13.81 0.20 -1.67
C ALA A 331 14.40 -0.53 -2.89
N CYS A 332 15.31 -1.47 -2.69
CA CYS A 332 15.82 -2.31 -3.78
C CYS A 332 14.71 -3.14 -4.41
N ASP A 333 13.94 -3.89 -3.62
CA ASP A 333 12.82 -4.72 -4.11
C ASP A 333 11.83 -3.90 -4.96
N LEU A 334 11.44 -2.73 -4.45
CA LEU A 334 10.54 -1.80 -5.13
C LEU A 334 11.19 -1.18 -6.40
N ALA A 335 12.44 -0.75 -6.34
CA ALA A 335 13.17 -0.19 -7.49
C ALA A 335 13.47 -1.20 -8.59
N PHE A 336 13.61 -2.50 -8.27
CA PHE A 336 13.84 -3.54 -9.26
C PHE A 336 12.56 -4.02 -9.94
N ILE A 337 11.44 -4.09 -9.22
CA ILE A 337 10.20 -4.67 -9.76
C ILE A 337 9.30 -3.60 -10.37
N ALA A 338 9.15 -2.44 -9.73
CA ALA A 338 8.22 -1.41 -10.21
C ALA A 338 8.48 -1.02 -11.68
N PRO A 339 9.73 -0.79 -12.12
CA PRO A 339 10.00 -0.47 -13.53
C PRO A 339 9.63 -1.60 -14.47
N LYS A 340 10.00 -2.84 -14.15
CA LYS A 340 9.65 -4.02 -14.98
C LYS A 340 8.15 -4.18 -15.13
N LEU A 341 7.39 -3.96 -14.05
CA LEU A 341 5.94 -4.00 -14.09
C LEU A 341 5.38 -2.84 -14.92
N THR A 342 5.90 -1.63 -14.73
CA THR A 342 5.50 -0.45 -15.49
C THR A 342 5.75 -0.66 -16.99
N ASP A 343 6.92 -1.18 -17.36
CA ASP A 343 7.29 -1.49 -18.75
C ASP A 343 6.35 -2.52 -19.38
N SER A 344 5.91 -3.54 -18.63
CA SER A 344 4.91 -4.49 -19.11
C SER A 344 3.50 -3.91 -19.24
N LEU A 345 3.23 -2.80 -18.54
CA LEU A 345 1.93 -2.16 -18.49
C LEU A 345 1.75 -1.00 -19.49
N PHE A 346 2.83 -0.46 -20.06
CA PHE A 346 2.74 0.39 -21.25
C PHE A 346 2.56 -0.44 -22.54
#